data_AF-A0A7R7BXP6-F1
#
_entry.id   AF-A0A7R7BXP6-F1
#
_cell.length_a   1.000
_cell.length_b   1.000
_cell.length_c   1.000
_cell.angle_alpha   90.00
_cell.angle_beta   90.00
_cell.angle_gamma   90.00
#
_symmetry.space_group_name_H-M   'P 1'
#
loop_
_entity.id
_entity.type
_entity.pdbx_description
1 polymer ?
#
loop_
_entity_poly.entity_id
_entity_poly.type
_entity_poly.pdbx_seq_one_letter_code
_entity_poly.pdbx_strand_id
1 'polypeptide(L)'
;MAGNVTSVNFSGRFKKLNGTVALTATHADIIRSLLTVGYPSRRAAVRVVGRWRQRMLVAMATGYLDNALNTTLYFRNLEQSEKVGVSFLLGEAFTHWYAQDRMKIEYLVHVGGLSSCSWTSPATPLAPKTGASPPAAKSRPDFIGIRRTESHVFESKGRIRRPTASAVSKALVQVSALHSVNGKAPKTRCASFFMLRSAGTEGFVSDPPGNGEGSAVNFDVLDALAKAYSFFLDEPTTDLQAEVVDGYVGREIEDGVYFGLDQKVFAAILERPDSEQERSRRTAEIFEIIAGRLQSYEGRKERNVSPGPDGTILIDRRSRPRSRQRINAK
;
A
#
# COMPACT_ATOMS: atom_id res chain seq x y z
N MET A 1 -13.82 3.64 -19.41
CA MET A 1 -12.81 2.63 -19.71
C MET A 1 -12.10 2.31 -18.41
N ALA A 2 -11.67 1.07 -18.18
CA ALA A 2 -10.76 0.80 -17.06
C ALA A 2 -9.49 1.66 -17.27
N GLY A 3 -8.93 2.16 -16.18
CA GLY A 3 -7.71 2.96 -16.20
C GLY A 3 -6.51 2.21 -16.82
N ASN A 4 -5.37 2.90 -16.93
CA ASN A 4 -4.14 2.31 -17.48
C ASN A 4 -3.00 2.52 -16.49
N VAL A 5 -2.00 1.66 -16.49
CA VAL A 5 -0.74 1.88 -15.76
C VAL A 5 0.40 1.78 -16.74
N THR A 6 1.21 2.84 -16.80
CA THR A 6 2.46 2.87 -17.56
C THR A 6 3.64 2.70 -16.61
N SER A 7 4.48 1.72 -16.88
CA SER A 7 5.68 1.47 -16.10
C SER A 7 6.93 1.61 -16.96
N VAL A 8 8.00 2.18 -16.40
CA VAL A 8 9.24 2.47 -17.12
C VAL A 8 10.48 2.18 -16.27
N ASN A 9 11.60 1.96 -16.97
CA ASN A 9 12.94 1.79 -16.42
C ASN A 9 13.17 0.57 -15.50
N PHE A 10 12.17 -0.32 -15.36
CA PHE A 10 12.37 -1.56 -14.63
C PHE A 10 13.41 -2.45 -15.33
N SER A 11 14.26 -3.10 -14.54
CA SER A 11 15.34 -3.97 -15.01
C SER A 11 15.26 -5.38 -14.43
N GLY A 12 16.18 -6.27 -14.84
CA GLY A 12 16.25 -7.65 -14.37
C GLY A 12 14.91 -8.40 -14.51
N ARG A 13 14.49 -9.10 -13.44
CA ARG A 13 13.22 -9.86 -13.43
C ARG A 13 11.97 -8.99 -13.56
N PHE A 14 12.09 -7.67 -13.35
CA PHE A 14 10.98 -6.72 -13.45
C PHE A 14 10.89 -6.05 -14.81
N LYS A 15 11.83 -6.32 -15.74
CA LYS A 15 11.83 -5.73 -17.09
C LYS A 15 10.50 -5.92 -17.83
N LYS A 16 9.81 -7.03 -17.60
CA LYS A 16 8.48 -7.34 -18.17
C LYS A 16 7.35 -6.42 -17.69
N LEU A 17 7.58 -5.62 -16.64
CA LEU A 17 6.60 -4.64 -16.18
C LEU A 17 6.58 -3.40 -17.06
N ASN A 18 7.66 -3.11 -17.80
CA ASN A 18 7.73 -1.92 -18.64
C ASN A 18 6.65 -1.94 -19.74
N GLY A 19 6.13 -0.76 -20.07
CA GLY A 19 5.05 -0.57 -21.04
C GLY A 19 3.76 -0.10 -20.38
N THR A 20 2.69 -0.04 -21.17
CA THR A 20 1.36 0.35 -20.68
C THR A 20 0.44 -0.86 -20.67
N VAL A 21 -0.22 -1.08 -19.54
CA VAL A 21 -1.20 -2.16 -19.34
C VAL A 21 -2.51 -1.60 -18.80
N ALA A 22 -3.60 -2.33 -18.98
CA ALA A 22 -4.86 -2.01 -18.33
C ALA A 22 -4.73 -2.13 -16.80
N LEU A 23 -5.37 -1.22 -16.08
CA LEU A 23 -5.52 -1.28 -14.63
C LEU A 23 -6.61 -2.30 -14.30
N THR A 24 -6.22 -3.38 -13.64
CA THR A 24 -7.07 -4.54 -13.33
C THR A 24 -7.58 -4.54 -11.89
N ALA A 25 -7.28 -3.49 -11.11
CA ALA A 25 -7.78 -3.36 -9.74
C ALA A 25 -9.30 -3.33 -9.71
N THR A 26 -9.88 -4.01 -8.73
CA THR A 26 -11.29 -3.92 -8.37
C THR A 26 -11.49 -2.88 -7.26
N HIS A 27 -12.74 -2.53 -6.99
CA HIS A 27 -13.08 -1.67 -5.85
C HIS A 27 -12.67 -2.32 -4.51
N ALA A 28 -12.83 -3.64 -4.38
CA ALA A 28 -12.37 -4.42 -3.24
C ALA A 28 -10.84 -4.35 -3.06
N ASP A 29 -10.07 -4.37 -4.15
CA ASP A 29 -8.61 -4.22 -4.09
C ASP A 29 -8.19 -2.86 -3.50
N ILE A 30 -8.90 -1.80 -3.85
CA ILE A 30 -8.61 -0.44 -3.35
C ILE A 30 -9.03 -0.28 -1.90
N ILE A 31 -10.19 -0.81 -1.49
CA ILE A 31 -10.60 -0.81 -0.07
C ILE A 31 -9.58 -1.58 0.78
N ARG A 32 -9.19 -2.79 0.37
CA ARG A 32 -8.19 -3.58 1.08
C ARG A 32 -6.87 -2.84 1.20
N SER A 33 -6.44 -2.21 0.11
CA SER A 33 -5.20 -1.43 0.09
C SER A 33 -5.27 -0.21 1.01
N LEU A 34 -6.40 0.52 1.08
CA LEU A 34 -6.59 1.60 2.05
C LEU A 34 -6.49 1.09 3.50
N LEU A 35 -7.10 -0.05 3.80
CA LEU A 35 -6.99 -0.68 5.12
C LEU A 35 -5.56 -1.16 5.41
N THR A 36 -4.76 -1.48 4.39
CA THR A 36 -3.42 -2.05 4.57
C THR A 36 -2.31 -1.00 4.57
N VAL A 37 -2.44 0.13 3.88
CA VAL A 37 -1.41 1.20 3.87
C VAL A 37 -1.90 2.62 4.12
N GLY A 38 -3.21 2.88 4.04
CA GLY A 38 -3.76 4.24 4.03
C GLY A 38 -3.67 5.02 5.36
N TYR A 39 -2.76 4.63 6.27
CA TYR A 39 -2.48 5.45 7.44
C TYR A 39 -1.10 5.16 8.09
N PRO A 40 -0.18 6.14 8.10
CA PRO A 40 1.14 6.01 8.73
C PRO A 40 1.11 5.72 10.24
N SER A 41 0.09 6.22 10.94
CA SER A 41 -0.07 6.13 12.40
C SER A 41 -1.20 5.16 12.79
N ARG A 42 -1.36 4.04 12.05
CA ARG A 42 -2.49 3.10 12.18
C ARG A 42 -2.78 2.71 13.63
N ARG A 43 -1.75 2.28 14.37
CA ARG A 43 -1.87 1.91 15.78
C ARG A 43 -2.49 3.00 16.66
N ALA A 44 -2.08 4.26 16.46
CA ALA A 44 -2.65 5.39 17.20
C ALA A 44 -4.11 5.65 16.79
N ALA A 45 -4.43 5.61 15.49
CA ALA A 45 -5.80 5.79 15.03
C ALA A 45 -6.73 4.68 15.51
N VAL A 46 -6.31 3.41 15.45
CA VAL A 46 -7.09 2.28 15.95
C VAL A 46 -7.38 2.43 17.44
N ARG A 47 -6.40 2.86 18.24
CA ARG A 47 -6.61 3.09 19.68
C ARG A 47 -7.56 4.24 20.00
N VAL A 48 -7.55 5.30 19.18
CA VAL A 48 -8.35 6.52 19.47
C VAL A 48 -9.75 6.45 18.87
N VAL A 49 -9.86 6.05 17.60
CA VAL A 49 -11.12 6.05 16.85
C VAL A 49 -11.60 4.66 16.42
N GLY A 50 -10.80 3.61 16.65
CA GLY A 50 -11.17 2.21 16.40
C GLY A 50 -11.83 1.96 15.05
N ARG A 51 -12.96 1.25 15.09
CA ARG A 51 -13.77 0.86 13.93
C ARG A 51 -14.23 2.04 13.08
N TRP A 52 -14.39 3.24 13.65
CA TRP A 52 -14.78 4.42 12.87
C TRP A 52 -13.77 4.69 11.75
N ARG A 53 -12.47 4.44 12.00
CA ARG A 53 -11.44 4.60 10.96
C ARG A 53 -11.62 3.61 9.81
N GLN A 54 -11.93 2.35 10.10
CA GLN A 54 -12.16 1.33 9.07
C GLN A 54 -13.34 1.74 8.17
N ARG A 55 -14.46 2.14 8.78
CA ARG A 55 -15.63 2.66 8.07
C ARG A 55 -15.29 3.88 7.22
N MET A 56 -14.52 4.82 7.76
CA MET A 56 -14.09 6.01 7.00
C MET A 56 -13.28 5.62 5.75
N LEU A 57 -12.38 4.63 5.84
CA LEU A 57 -11.57 4.17 4.70
C LEU A 57 -12.44 3.44 3.66
N VAL A 58 -13.38 2.59 4.10
CA VAL A 58 -14.37 1.95 3.20
C VAL A 58 -15.24 3.00 2.51
N ALA A 59 -15.75 3.99 3.26
CA ALA A 59 -16.55 5.09 2.75
C ALA A 59 -15.76 5.98 1.77
N MET A 60 -14.46 6.17 1.98
CA MET A 60 -13.59 6.92 1.08
C MET A 60 -13.53 6.28 -0.31
N ALA A 61 -13.25 4.98 -0.41
CA ALA A 61 -13.29 4.29 -1.69
C ALA A 61 -14.70 4.29 -2.29
N THR A 62 -15.74 4.05 -1.48
CA THR A 62 -17.13 3.92 -1.96
C THR A 62 -17.72 5.25 -2.42
N GLY A 63 -17.39 6.36 -1.75
CA GLY A 63 -17.94 7.68 -2.02
C GLY A 63 -17.19 8.44 -3.13
N TYR A 64 -15.88 8.23 -3.25
CA TYR A 64 -15.06 8.99 -4.20
C TYR A 64 -14.72 8.24 -5.49
N LEU A 65 -14.82 6.91 -5.49
CA LEU A 65 -14.64 6.09 -6.68
C LEU A 65 -15.90 5.29 -7.00
N ASP A 66 -16.24 5.20 -8.28
CA ASP A 66 -17.24 4.24 -8.74
C ASP A 66 -16.64 2.81 -8.85
N ASN A 67 -17.49 1.85 -9.22
CA ASN A 67 -17.07 0.45 -9.35
C ASN A 67 -16.04 0.18 -10.46
N ALA A 68 -15.87 1.12 -11.39
CA ALA A 68 -14.86 1.09 -12.45
C ALA A 68 -13.64 1.94 -12.08
N LEU A 69 -13.55 2.39 -10.83
CA LEU A 69 -12.48 3.23 -10.29
C LEU A 69 -12.34 4.59 -10.97
N ASN A 70 -13.45 5.11 -11.51
CA ASN A 70 -13.55 6.50 -11.95
C ASN A 70 -13.92 7.38 -10.75
N THR A 71 -13.49 8.64 -10.78
CA THR A 71 -13.93 9.58 -9.74
C THR A 71 -15.42 9.92 -9.84
N THR A 72 -16.12 9.88 -8.71
CA THR A 72 -17.54 10.21 -8.64
C THR A 72 -17.79 11.71 -8.88
N LEU A 73 -19.05 12.11 -9.09
CA LEU A 73 -19.42 13.53 -9.11
C LEU A 73 -19.11 14.20 -7.76
N TYR A 74 -19.32 13.48 -6.67
CA TYR A 74 -19.03 13.97 -5.32
C TYR A 74 -17.55 14.34 -5.16
N PHE A 75 -16.62 13.44 -5.53
CA PHE A 75 -15.18 13.74 -5.53
C PHE A 75 -14.85 14.98 -6.37
N ARG A 76 -15.47 15.13 -7.54
CA ARG A 76 -15.21 16.24 -8.45
C ARG A 76 -15.66 17.59 -7.91
N ASN A 77 -16.65 17.60 -7.03
CA ASN A 77 -17.20 18.81 -6.41
C ASN A 77 -16.54 19.17 -5.07
N LEU A 78 -15.66 18.33 -4.53
CA LEU A 78 -14.88 18.64 -3.34
C LEU A 78 -14.04 19.92 -3.53
N GLU A 79 -13.78 20.63 -2.44
CA GLU A 79 -12.83 21.72 -2.41
C GLU A 79 -11.40 21.22 -2.70
N GLN A 80 -10.53 22.11 -3.17
CA GLN A 80 -9.19 21.71 -3.61
C GLN A 80 -8.37 21.08 -2.48
N SER A 81 -8.50 21.58 -1.25
CA SER A 81 -7.81 21.03 -0.06
C SER A 81 -8.31 19.61 0.28
N GLU A 82 -9.61 19.37 0.21
CA GLU A 82 -10.21 18.05 0.44
C GLU A 82 -9.76 17.04 -0.62
N LYS A 83 -9.76 17.46 -1.89
CA LYS A 83 -9.27 16.62 -2.99
C LYS A 83 -7.81 16.23 -2.79
N VAL A 84 -6.97 17.11 -2.24
CA VAL A 84 -5.56 16.78 -1.94
C VAL A 84 -5.48 15.65 -0.91
N GLY A 85 -6.24 15.75 0.19
CA GLY A 85 -6.25 14.71 1.22
C GLY A 85 -6.78 13.36 0.72
N VAL A 86 -7.88 13.36 -0.02
CA VAL A 86 -8.46 12.13 -0.60
C VAL A 86 -7.53 11.54 -1.66
N SER A 87 -6.97 12.38 -2.54
CA SER A 87 -6.04 11.91 -3.58
C SER A 87 -4.80 11.29 -2.97
N PHE A 88 -4.27 11.85 -1.89
CA PHE A 88 -3.12 11.31 -1.18
C PHE A 88 -3.37 9.85 -0.76
N LEU A 89 -4.45 9.59 0.00
CA LEU A 89 -4.78 8.26 0.51
C LEU A 89 -5.09 7.25 -0.59
N LEU A 90 -5.82 7.67 -1.63
CA LEU A 90 -6.07 6.80 -2.80
C LEU A 90 -4.77 6.51 -3.55
N GLY A 91 -3.86 7.48 -3.66
CA GLY A 91 -2.52 7.28 -4.23
C GLY A 91 -1.76 6.18 -3.51
N GLU A 92 -1.74 6.20 -2.17
CA GLU A 92 -1.12 5.16 -1.35
C GLU A 92 -1.75 3.79 -1.62
N ALA A 93 -3.09 3.73 -1.66
CA ALA A 93 -3.82 2.49 -1.93
C ALA A 93 -3.51 1.91 -3.33
N PHE A 94 -3.45 2.75 -4.36
CA PHE A 94 -3.06 2.29 -5.70
C PHE A 94 -1.59 1.87 -5.78
N THR A 95 -0.69 2.55 -5.05
CA THR A 95 0.73 2.12 -4.93
C THR A 95 0.82 0.74 -4.27
N HIS A 96 0.08 0.52 -3.19
CA HIS A 96 0.00 -0.77 -2.53
C HIS A 96 -0.55 -1.87 -3.44
N TRP A 97 -1.67 -1.61 -4.11
CA TRP A 97 -2.22 -2.53 -5.09
C TRP A 97 -1.19 -2.88 -6.18
N TYR A 98 -0.50 -1.88 -6.74
CA TYR A 98 0.51 -2.11 -7.78
C TYR A 98 1.68 -2.97 -7.26
N ALA A 99 2.17 -2.69 -6.05
CA ALA A 99 3.24 -3.47 -5.41
C ALA A 99 2.85 -4.95 -5.27
N GLN A 100 1.63 -5.22 -4.79
CA GLN A 100 1.17 -6.59 -4.58
C GLN A 100 0.80 -7.30 -5.90
N ASP A 101 -0.02 -6.67 -6.75
CA ASP A 101 -0.55 -7.30 -7.97
C ASP A 101 0.54 -7.45 -9.06
N ARG A 102 1.31 -6.39 -9.29
CA ARG A 102 2.26 -6.32 -10.42
C ARG A 102 3.65 -6.81 -10.02
N MET A 103 4.11 -6.46 -8.83
CA MET A 103 5.47 -6.78 -8.36
C MET A 103 5.54 -8.01 -7.46
N LYS A 104 4.38 -8.56 -7.05
CA LYS A 104 4.29 -9.73 -6.16
C LYS A 104 5.05 -9.51 -4.84
N ILE A 105 5.00 -8.27 -4.35
CA ILE A 105 5.50 -7.91 -3.03
C ILE A 105 4.49 -8.41 -2.00
N GLU A 106 4.97 -9.03 -0.93
CA GLU A 106 4.12 -9.70 0.05
C GLU A 106 3.44 -8.64 0.92
N TYR A 107 4.19 -7.74 1.55
CA TYR A 107 3.61 -6.59 2.25
C TYR A 107 4.37 -5.30 1.98
N LEU A 108 3.68 -4.18 2.17
CA LEU A 108 4.20 -2.83 2.02
C LEU A 108 3.96 -2.08 3.33
N VAL A 109 5.02 -1.55 3.94
CA VAL A 109 4.94 -0.81 5.21
C VAL A 109 5.24 0.66 5.00
N HIS A 110 4.42 1.52 5.62
CA HIS A 110 4.74 2.94 5.74
C HIS A 110 5.82 3.11 6.82
N VAL A 111 7.02 3.55 6.42
CA VAL A 111 8.16 3.63 7.35
C VAL A 111 8.02 4.73 8.39
N GLY A 112 7.30 5.80 8.07
CA GLY A 112 6.94 6.82 9.05
C GLY A 112 6.05 6.24 10.16
N GLY A 113 6.44 6.41 11.42
CA GLY A 113 5.69 5.93 12.60
C GLY A 113 6.04 4.52 13.08
N LEU A 114 7.11 3.90 12.57
CA LEU A 114 7.70 2.70 13.17
C LEU A 114 8.67 3.10 14.30
N SER A 115 8.47 2.58 15.51
CA SER A 115 9.30 2.90 16.68
C SER A 115 10.75 2.40 16.54
N SER A 116 10.94 1.24 15.90
CA SER A 116 12.25 0.65 15.63
C SER A 116 12.96 1.25 14.41
N CYS A 117 12.35 2.21 13.72
CA CYS A 117 12.90 2.78 12.49
C CYS A 117 13.97 3.83 12.79
N SER A 118 15.18 3.55 12.33
CA SER A 118 16.33 4.46 12.38
C SER A 118 16.80 4.80 10.96
N TRP A 119 17.26 6.03 10.78
CA TRP A 119 17.79 6.52 9.50
C TRP A 119 19.24 6.93 9.71
N THR A 120 20.13 6.44 8.85
CA THR A 120 21.52 6.90 8.81
C THR A 120 21.72 7.72 7.54
N SER A 121 22.20 8.96 7.70
CA SER A 121 22.62 9.79 6.57
C SER A 121 24.07 9.45 6.20
N PRO A 122 24.48 9.57 4.93
CA PRO A 122 25.88 9.43 4.57
C PRO A 122 26.72 10.48 5.32
N ALA A 123 27.90 10.06 5.78
CA ALA A 123 28.84 10.93 6.51
C ALA A 123 29.37 12.09 5.64
N THR A 124 29.32 11.92 4.31
CA THR A 124 29.71 12.92 3.32
C THR A 124 28.47 13.44 2.59
N PRO A 125 28.27 14.77 2.48
CA PRO A 125 27.18 15.32 1.68
C PRO A 125 27.29 14.85 0.23
N LEU A 126 26.23 14.21 -0.29
CA LEU A 126 26.16 13.88 -1.72
C LEU A 126 26.07 15.18 -2.52
N ALA A 127 27.02 15.36 -3.45
CA ALA A 127 26.92 16.43 -4.43
C ALA A 127 25.64 16.23 -5.26
N PRO A 128 24.72 17.21 -5.32
CA PRO A 128 23.54 17.09 -6.16
C PRO A 128 23.96 16.89 -7.62
N LYS A 129 23.28 15.98 -8.34
CA LYS A 129 23.46 15.82 -9.78
C LYS A 129 23.23 17.15 -10.49
N THR A 130 23.93 17.42 -11.60
CA THR A 130 23.82 18.65 -12.37
C THR A 130 22.36 18.96 -12.71
N GLY A 131 21.85 20.12 -12.27
CA GLY A 131 20.46 20.53 -12.44
C GLY A 131 19.49 20.09 -11.34
N ALA A 132 19.95 19.38 -10.31
CA ALA A 132 19.16 19.02 -9.12
C ALA A 132 19.41 20.02 -7.98
N SER A 133 18.34 20.43 -7.30
CA SER A 133 18.48 21.08 -5.99
C SER A 133 19.09 20.09 -4.97
N PRO A 134 19.84 20.56 -3.97
CA PRO A 134 20.28 19.72 -2.86
C PRO A 134 19.10 18.95 -2.27
N PRO A 135 19.20 17.64 -2.02
CA PRO A 135 18.12 16.91 -1.36
C PRO A 135 17.87 17.55 0.00
N ALA A 136 16.62 17.90 0.30
CA ALA A 136 16.26 18.33 1.65
C ALA A 136 16.70 17.24 2.63
N ALA A 137 17.30 17.62 3.76
CA ALA A 137 17.91 16.73 4.75
C ALA A 137 16.97 15.67 5.37
N LYS A 138 15.70 15.60 4.92
CA LYS A 138 14.63 14.72 5.41
C LYS A 138 13.74 14.16 4.30
N SER A 139 14.22 14.09 3.05
CA SER A 139 13.44 13.43 2.00
C SER A 139 13.51 11.91 2.14
N ARG A 140 12.51 11.32 2.81
CA ARG A 140 12.40 9.88 3.05
C ARG A 140 11.32 9.31 2.13
N PRO A 141 11.51 8.10 1.56
CA PRO A 141 10.46 7.43 0.83
C PRO A 141 9.26 7.09 1.73
N ASP A 142 8.07 7.09 1.15
CA ASP A 142 6.83 6.78 1.87
C ASP A 142 6.79 5.32 2.36
N PHE A 143 7.16 4.36 1.50
CA PHE A 143 6.99 2.93 1.77
C PHE A 143 8.23 2.07 1.49
N ILE A 144 8.31 0.98 2.25
CA ILE A 144 9.21 -0.15 2.00
C ILE A 144 8.36 -1.41 1.82
N GLY A 145 8.50 -2.05 0.65
CA GLY A 145 7.89 -3.32 0.32
C GLY A 145 8.87 -4.44 0.55
N ILE A 146 8.41 -5.54 1.16
CA ILE A 146 9.24 -6.72 1.40
C ILE A 146 8.66 -7.93 0.67
N ARG A 147 9.56 -8.68 0.05
CA ARG A 147 9.27 -9.96 -0.58
C ARG A 147 10.36 -10.93 -0.16
N ARG A 148 10.03 -11.85 0.76
CA ARG A 148 11.01 -12.70 1.43
C ARG A 148 12.15 -11.85 2.03
N THR A 149 13.35 -11.95 1.48
CA THR A 149 14.54 -11.22 1.93
C THR A 149 14.86 -9.97 1.09
N GLU A 150 14.03 -9.67 0.09
CA GLU A 150 14.22 -8.53 -0.81
C GLU A 150 13.41 -7.32 -0.34
N SER A 151 14.02 -6.15 -0.47
CA SER A 151 13.37 -4.87 -0.20
C SER A 151 13.13 -4.08 -1.47
N HIS A 152 12.06 -3.30 -1.46
CA HIS A 152 11.58 -2.46 -2.55
C HIS A 152 11.17 -1.12 -1.97
N VAL A 153 11.60 -0.02 -2.58
CA VAL A 153 11.30 1.33 -2.07
C VAL A 153 10.20 1.94 -2.92
N PHE A 154 9.24 2.62 -2.30
CA PHE A 154 8.21 3.36 -3.04
C PHE A 154 8.04 4.76 -2.49
N GLU A 155 7.95 5.72 -3.41
CA GLU A 155 7.34 7.01 -3.16
C GLU A 155 5.95 7.01 -3.82
N SER A 156 4.92 7.42 -3.09
CA SER A 156 3.55 7.46 -3.58
C SER A 156 3.05 8.89 -3.75
N LYS A 157 2.40 9.15 -4.89
CA LYS A 157 1.78 10.43 -5.19
C LYS A 157 0.45 10.23 -5.88
N GLY A 158 -0.64 10.40 -5.14
CA GLY A 158 -1.98 10.53 -5.72
C GLY A 158 -2.24 11.97 -6.18
N ARG A 159 -2.79 12.12 -7.39
CA ARG A 159 -3.04 13.44 -8.01
C ARG A 159 -4.33 13.44 -8.81
N ILE A 160 -4.86 14.62 -9.11
CA ILE A 160 -5.98 14.78 -10.07
C ILE A 160 -5.44 15.05 -11.49
N ARG A 161 -4.28 15.71 -11.55
CA ARG A 161 -3.61 16.14 -12.79
C ARG A 161 -2.29 15.38 -12.94
N ARG A 162 -1.81 15.29 -14.17
CA ARG A 162 -0.48 14.75 -14.46
C ARG A 162 0.59 15.53 -13.67
N PRO A 163 1.59 14.84 -13.10
CA PRO A 163 2.67 15.52 -12.40
C PRO A 163 3.48 16.37 -13.37
N THR A 164 3.97 17.52 -12.90
CA THR A 164 4.97 18.31 -13.63
C THR A 164 6.31 17.56 -13.66
N ALA A 165 7.18 17.90 -14.62
CA ALA A 165 8.53 17.33 -14.68
C ALA A 165 9.31 17.54 -13.36
N SER A 166 9.13 18.69 -12.71
CA SER A 166 9.72 18.98 -11.40
C SER A 166 9.18 18.08 -10.28
N ALA A 167 7.88 17.75 -10.28
CA ALA A 167 7.29 16.84 -9.31
C ALA A 167 7.77 15.39 -9.51
N VAL A 168 7.92 14.96 -10.77
CA VAL A 168 8.52 13.66 -11.11
C VAL A 168 9.97 13.61 -10.65
N SER A 169 10.77 14.61 -11.00
CA SER A 169 12.18 14.71 -10.59
C SER A 169 12.34 14.64 -9.06
N LYS A 170 11.52 15.39 -8.32
CA LYS A 170 11.51 15.33 -6.84
C LYS A 170 11.28 13.92 -6.33
N ALA A 171 10.22 13.23 -6.76
CA ALA A 171 9.91 11.87 -6.31
C ALA A 171 11.04 10.87 -6.63
N LEU A 172 11.64 10.98 -7.83
CA LEU A 172 12.77 10.16 -8.23
C LEU A 172 13.99 10.38 -7.33
N VAL A 173 14.26 11.62 -6.91
CA VAL A 173 15.31 11.93 -5.94
C VAL A 173 15.04 11.26 -4.59
N GLN A 174 13.79 11.26 -4.10
CA GLN A 174 13.46 10.68 -2.79
C GLN A 174 13.73 9.17 -2.77
N VAL A 175 13.33 8.45 -3.82
CA VAL A 175 13.56 7.00 -3.89
C VAL A 175 15.01 6.66 -4.21
N SER A 176 15.68 7.45 -5.06
CA SER A 176 17.09 7.23 -5.44
C SER A 176 18.06 7.53 -4.29
N ALA A 177 17.66 8.38 -3.34
CA ALA A 177 18.49 8.70 -2.19
C ALA A 177 18.63 7.52 -1.20
N LEU A 178 17.75 6.51 -1.23
CA LEU A 178 17.85 5.37 -0.32
C LEU A 178 18.84 4.33 -0.85
N HIS A 179 19.99 4.21 -0.18
CA HIS A 179 21.05 3.27 -0.49
C HIS A 179 20.71 1.86 -0.01
N SER A 180 20.37 1.69 1.27
CA SER A 180 20.08 0.38 1.87
C SER A 180 18.87 0.37 2.80
N VAL A 181 18.27 -0.82 2.91
CA VAL A 181 17.20 -1.18 3.85
C VAL A 181 17.71 -2.39 4.62
N ASN A 182 17.82 -2.28 5.94
CA ASN A 182 18.38 -3.34 6.81
C ASN A 182 19.73 -3.87 6.28
N GLY A 183 20.63 -2.94 5.93
CA GLY A 183 21.97 -3.23 5.41
C GLY A 183 22.04 -3.77 3.97
N LYS A 184 20.91 -4.03 3.30
CA LYS A 184 20.88 -4.55 1.91
C LYS A 184 20.35 -3.53 0.93
N ALA A 185 20.93 -3.49 -0.27
CA ALA A 185 20.45 -2.63 -1.34
C ALA A 185 19.05 -3.07 -1.81
N PRO A 186 18.07 -2.15 -1.91
CA PRO A 186 16.77 -2.45 -2.50
C PRO A 186 16.88 -2.95 -3.93
N LYS A 187 16.00 -3.88 -4.28
CA LYS A 187 15.88 -4.44 -5.63
C LYS A 187 15.24 -3.47 -6.62
N THR A 188 14.35 -2.60 -6.15
CA THR A 188 13.71 -1.53 -6.95
C THR A 188 13.48 -0.29 -6.09
N ARG A 189 13.39 0.88 -6.74
CA ARG A 189 13.16 2.19 -6.14
C ARG A 189 12.09 2.95 -6.93
N CYS A 190 10.83 2.66 -6.67
CA CYS A 190 9.73 3.07 -7.52
C CYS A 190 9.13 4.43 -7.13
N ALA A 191 9.22 5.42 -8.01
CA ALA A 191 8.37 6.61 -7.93
C ALA A 191 7.01 6.30 -8.58
N SER A 192 5.94 6.36 -7.79
CA SER A 192 4.60 5.94 -8.20
C SER A 192 3.63 7.11 -8.20
N PHE A 193 2.97 7.33 -9.33
CA PHE A 193 1.99 8.39 -9.53
C PHE A 193 0.66 7.79 -9.97
N PHE A 194 -0.41 8.10 -9.26
CA PHE A 194 -1.76 7.69 -9.65
C PHE A 194 -2.65 8.93 -9.82
N MET A 195 -3.08 9.17 -11.05
CA MET A 195 -3.94 10.27 -11.43
C MET A 195 -5.41 9.82 -11.42
N LEU A 196 -6.18 10.35 -10.49
CA LEU A 196 -7.61 10.10 -10.33
C LEU A 196 -8.40 10.92 -11.36
N ARG A 197 -8.88 10.28 -12.43
CA ARG A 197 -9.67 10.93 -13.49
C ARG A 197 -11.13 10.48 -13.46
N SER A 198 -11.97 11.28 -14.10
CA SER A 198 -13.39 10.95 -14.33
C SER A 198 -13.61 9.79 -15.30
N ALA A 199 -12.61 9.46 -16.14
CA ALA A 199 -12.71 8.43 -17.17
C ALA A 199 -11.79 7.22 -16.91
N GLY A 200 -11.26 7.10 -15.69
CA GLY A 200 -10.43 6.00 -15.23
C GLY A 200 -9.11 6.49 -14.63
N THR A 201 -8.62 5.77 -13.62
CA THR A 201 -7.36 6.13 -12.96
C THR A 201 -6.16 5.84 -13.88
N GLU A 202 -5.27 6.82 -14.07
CA GLU A 202 -4.03 6.64 -14.83
C GLU A 202 -2.86 6.45 -13.85
N GLY A 203 -2.10 5.36 -13.97
CA GLY A 203 -0.89 5.10 -13.20
C GLY A 203 0.37 5.38 -14.02
N PHE A 204 1.40 5.92 -13.36
CA PHE A 204 2.76 6.03 -13.89
C PHE A 204 3.75 5.58 -12.82
N VAL A 205 4.51 4.52 -13.08
CA VAL A 205 5.50 3.96 -12.15
C VAL A 205 6.87 3.91 -12.80
N SER A 206 7.86 4.54 -12.17
CA SER A 206 9.23 4.56 -12.67
C SER A 206 10.19 3.98 -11.64
N ASP A 207 11.01 3.02 -12.04
CA ASP A 207 12.15 2.51 -11.29
C ASP A 207 13.45 3.10 -11.90
N PRO A 208 13.92 4.28 -11.46
CA PRO A 208 15.04 4.95 -12.11
C PRO A 208 16.31 4.10 -12.04
N PRO A 209 17.16 4.15 -13.08
CA PRO A 209 18.44 3.47 -13.07
C PRO A 209 19.38 4.08 -12.03
N GLY A 210 20.17 3.23 -11.37
CA GLY A 210 21.27 3.62 -10.50
C GLY A 210 21.24 2.95 -9.14
N ASN A 211 22.42 2.86 -8.52
CA ASN A 211 22.54 2.54 -7.10
C ASN A 211 22.29 3.82 -6.32
N GLY A 212 21.48 3.75 -5.25
CA GLY A 212 21.40 4.88 -4.34
C GLY A 212 22.74 5.05 -3.64
N GLU A 213 23.22 6.28 -3.43
CA GLU A 213 24.45 6.57 -2.68
C GLU A 213 24.17 7.30 -1.35
N GLY A 214 22.89 7.38 -0.97
CA GLY A 214 22.44 8.24 0.13
C GLY A 214 22.13 7.50 1.43
N SER A 215 21.01 7.87 2.06
CA SER A 215 20.61 7.38 3.37
C SER A 215 20.41 5.87 3.41
N ALA A 216 20.52 5.27 4.60
CA ALA A 216 20.01 3.93 4.87
C ALA A 216 18.88 3.99 5.91
N VAL A 217 18.01 2.98 5.85
CA VAL A 217 16.96 2.78 6.85
C VAL A 217 17.12 1.41 7.47
N ASN A 218 17.03 1.34 8.81
CA ASN A 218 17.02 0.09 9.54
C ASN A 218 15.77 0.04 10.43
N PHE A 219 15.08 -1.08 10.43
CA PHE A 219 13.91 -1.32 11.27
C PHE A 219 13.74 -2.81 11.54
N ASP A 220 13.08 -3.12 12.65
CA ASP A 220 12.68 -4.47 12.97
C ASP A 220 11.50 -4.91 12.09
N VAL A 221 11.69 -6.02 11.38
CA VAL A 221 10.71 -6.53 10.42
C VAL A 221 9.43 -7.03 11.09
N LEU A 222 9.54 -7.65 12.26
CA LEU A 222 8.39 -8.13 13.02
C LEU A 222 7.54 -6.95 13.53
N ASP A 223 8.18 -5.86 13.95
CA ASP A 223 7.46 -4.62 14.29
C ASP A 223 6.75 -4.01 13.07
N ALA A 224 7.39 -4.06 11.90
CA ALA A 224 6.79 -3.60 10.65
C ALA A 224 5.56 -4.44 10.27
N LEU A 225 5.63 -5.76 10.39
CA LEU A 225 4.50 -6.68 10.20
C LEU A 225 3.40 -6.41 11.22
N ALA A 226 3.74 -6.29 12.50
CA ALA A 226 2.78 -5.99 13.56
C ALA A 226 2.05 -4.67 13.32
N LYS A 227 2.75 -3.65 12.81
CA LYS A 227 2.12 -2.38 12.41
C LYS A 227 1.17 -2.58 11.22
N ALA A 228 1.58 -3.34 10.20
CA ALA A 228 0.73 -3.63 9.04
C ALA A 228 -0.58 -4.31 9.47
N TYR A 229 -0.51 -5.24 10.43
CA TYR A 229 -1.66 -5.98 10.95
C TYR A 229 -2.36 -5.36 12.16
N SER A 230 -2.08 -4.10 12.50
CA SER A 230 -2.65 -3.46 13.72
C SER A 230 -4.18 -3.42 13.79
N PHE A 231 -4.91 -3.49 12.66
CA PHE A 231 -6.38 -3.63 12.70
C PHE A 231 -6.87 -4.96 13.32
N PHE A 232 -6.02 -5.98 13.32
CA PHE A 232 -6.30 -7.28 13.94
C PHE A 232 -5.69 -7.36 15.34
N LEU A 233 -4.57 -6.65 15.58
CA LEU A 233 -3.76 -6.79 16.80
C LEU A 233 -4.04 -5.76 17.89
N ASP A 234 -4.47 -4.54 17.54
CA ASP A 234 -4.64 -3.44 18.51
C ASP A 234 -6.12 -3.19 18.88
N GLU A 235 -7.08 -3.88 18.25
CA GLU A 235 -8.48 -3.93 18.69
C GLU A 235 -8.73 -5.18 19.55
N PRO A 236 -9.74 -5.19 20.43
CA PRO A 236 -10.12 -6.39 21.18
C PRO A 236 -10.30 -7.59 20.24
N THR A 237 -9.59 -8.69 20.54
CA THR A 237 -9.65 -9.93 19.76
C THR A 237 -10.99 -10.66 19.93
N THR A 238 -11.74 -10.33 20.99
CA THR A 238 -13.11 -10.82 21.26
C THR A 238 -14.09 -10.52 20.13
N ASP A 239 -13.79 -9.51 19.31
CA ASP A 239 -14.61 -9.08 18.19
C ASP A 239 -14.22 -9.75 16.86
N LEU A 240 -13.15 -10.56 16.85
CA LEU A 240 -12.76 -11.34 15.68
C LEU A 240 -13.63 -12.58 15.61
N GLN A 241 -14.38 -12.70 14.53
CA GLN A 241 -15.07 -13.91 14.15
C GLN A 241 -14.03 -14.91 13.65
N ALA A 242 -14.10 -16.13 14.21
CA ALA A 242 -13.48 -17.27 13.59
C ALA A 242 -14.12 -17.46 12.20
N GLU A 243 -13.29 -17.62 11.18
CA GLU A 243 -13.73 -18.02 9.83
C GLU A 243 -14.72 -17.05 9.16
N VAL A 244 -14.36 -15.76 9.06
CA VAL A 244 -15.05 -14.81 8.13
C VAL A 244 -15.15 -15.41 6.72
N VAL A 245 -14.13 -16.16 6.35
CA VAL A 245 -14.13 -17.17 5.30
C VAL A 245 -13.17 -18.28 5.73
N ASP A 246 -13.36 -19.48 5.20
CA ASP A 246 -12.50 -20.65 5.47
C ASP A 246 -11.00 -20.27 5.49
N GLY A 247 -10.36 -20.52 6.62
CA GLY A 247 -8.94 -20.26 6.88
C GLY A 247 -8.57 -18.85 7.34
N TYR A 248 -9.53 -17.93 7.54
CA TYR A 248 -9.29 -16.53 7.91
C TYR A 248 -10.03 -16.14 9.19
N VAL A 249 -9.33 -15.42 10.07
CA VAL A 249 -9.95 -14.71 11.20
C VAL A 249 -10.19 -13.26 10.81
N GLY A 250 -11.30 -12.66 11.23
CA GLY A 250 -11.60 -11.30 10.81
C GLY A 250 -12.86 -10.75 11.43
N ARG A 251 -13.38 -9.66 10.86
CA ARG A 251 -14.65 -9.08 11.30
C ARG A 251 -15.33 -8.34 10.17
N GLU A 252 -16.61 -8.05 10.39
CA GLU A 252 -17.35 -7.07 9.61
C GLU A 252 -16.94 -5.66 10.03
N ILE A 253 -16.45 -4.86 9.08
CA ILE A 253 -15.91 -3.52 9.33
C ILE A 253 -16.86 -2.40 8.86
N GLU A 254 -17.80 -2.72 7.98
CA GLU A 254 -18.91 -1.91 7.48
C GLU A 254 -20.03 -2.88 7.07
N ASP A 255 -21.29 -2.43 7.02
CA ASP A 255 -22.42 -3.29 6.62
C ASP A 255 -22.12 -4.04 5.32
N GLY A 256 -22.06 -5.38 5.39
CA GLY A 256 -21.74 -6.28 4.29
C GLY A 256 -20.27 -6.29 3.85
N VAL A 257 -19.34 -5.63 4.55
CA VAL A 257 -17.90 -5.60 4.22
C VAL A 257 -17.09 -6.24 5.32
N TYR A 258 -16.37 -7.31 4.97
CA TYR A 258 -15.54 -8.07 5.89
C TYR A 258 -14.06 -7.89 5.58
N PHE A 259 -13.25 -7.81 6.63
CA PHE A 259 -11.80 -7.77 6.52
C PHE A 259 -11.19 -8.83 7.43
N GLY A 260 -10.32 -9.67 6.86
CA GLY A 260 -9.73 -10.82 7.52
C GLY A 260 -8.23 -10.94 7.30
N LEU A 261 -7.62 -11.76 8.13
CA LEU A 261 -6.22 -12.19 8.07
C LEU A 261 -6.17 -13.71 8.16
N ASP A 262 -5.30 -14.30 7.38
CA ASP A 262 -5.03 -15.73 7.41
C ASP A 262 -4.76 -16.20 8.85
N GLN A 263 -5.46 -17.23 9.30
CA GLN A 263 -5.43 -17.65 10.70
C GLN A 263 -4.04 -18.07 11.18
N LYS A 264 -3.20 -18.64 10.30
CA LYS A 264 -1.85 -19.06 10.65
C LYS A 264 -0.92 -17.86 10.75
N VAL A 265 -1.07 -16.89 9.83
CA VAL A 265 -0.35 -15.61 9.91
C VAL A 265 -0.73 -14.86 11.19
N PHE A 266 -2.03 -14.80 11.51
CA PHE A 266 -2.53 -14.17 12.74
C PHE A 266 -1.96 -14.84 14.00
N ALA A 267 -1.99 -16.18 14.08
CA ALA A 267 -1.43 -16.91 15.21
C ALA A 267 0.08 -16.65 15.38
N ALA A 268 0.84 -16.65 14.29
CA ALA A 268 2.28 -16.41 14.33
C ALA A 268 2.63 -14.97 14.76
N ILE A 269 1.90 -13.95 14.28
CA ILE A 269 2.21 -12.54 14.61
C ILE A 269 1.77 -12.13 16.03
N LEU A 270 0.90 -12.90 16.69
CA LEU A 270 0.52 -12.67 18.09
C LEU A 270 1.70 -12.89 19.04
N GLU A 271 2.56 -13.85 18.73
CA GLU A 271 3.75 -14.10 19.53
C GLU A 271 4.78 -12.99 19.29
N ARG A 272 5.17 -12.30 20.36
CA ARG A 272 6.14 -11.19 20.31
C ARG A 272 7.35 -11.50 21.19
N PRO A 273 8.34 -12.20 20.64
CA PRO A 273 9.56 -12.51 21.37
C PRO A 273 10.38 -11.26 21.65
N ASP A 274 11.12 -11.28 22.75
CA ASP A 274 12.00 -10.18 23.16
C ASP A 274 13.39 -10.25 22.50
N SER A 275 13.88 -11.45 22.16
CA SER A 275 15.23 -11.62 21.59
C SER A 275 15.24 -11.46 20.07
N GLU A 276 16.27 -10.82 19.53
CA GLU A 276 16.44 -10.57 18.08
C GLU A 276 16.45 -11.88 17.26
N GLN A 277 17.09 -12.92 17.79
CA GLN A 277 17.16 -14.23 17.12
C GLN A 277 15.77 -14.86 17.00
N GLU A 278 14.96 -14.81 18.07
CA GLU A 278 13.63 -15.40 18.08
C GLU A 278 12.65 -14.59 17.21
N ARG A 279 12.78 -13.26 17.21
CA ARG A 279 12.03 -12.37 16.30
C ARG A 279 12.36 -12.63 14.84
N SER A 280 13.63 -12.89 14.53
CA SER A 280 14.08 -13.27 13.18
C SER A 280 13.51 -14.62 12.76
N ARG A 281 13.51 -15.62 13.66
CA ARG A 281 12.88 -16.92 13.44
C ARG A 281 11.38 -16.78 13.17
N ARG A 282 10.69 -15.98 14.00
CA ARG A 282 9.25 -15.73 13.84
C ARG A 282 8.92 -15.03 12.53
N THR A 283 9.74 -14.05 12.14
CA THR A 283 9.60 -13.36 10.85
C THR A 283 9.73 -14.36 9.69
N ALA A 284 10.73 -15.23 9.71
CA ALA A 284 10.92 -16.24 8.68
C ALA A 284 9.73 -17.20 8.60
N GLU A 285 9.21 -17.65 9.75
CA GLU A 285 8.03 -18.51 9.81
C GLU A 285 6.80 -17.85 9.16
N ILE A 286 6.53 -16.57 9.46
CA ILE A 286 5.42 -15.82 8.85
C ILE A 286 5.55 -15.78 7.33
N PHE A 287 6.76 -15.53 6.82
CA PHE A 287 7.00 -15.53 5.37
C PHE A 287 6.85 -16.92 4.74
N GLU A 288 7.24 -17.99 5.43
CA GLU A 288 7.04 -19.36 4.95
C GLU A 288 5.55 -19.73 4.92
N ILE A 289 4.77 -19.32 5.93
CA ILE A 289 3.31 -19.48 5.93
C ILE A 289 2.69 -18.77 4.71
N ILE A 290 3.09 -17.51 4.49
CA ILE A 290 2.62 -16.71 3.35
C ILE A 290 3.01 -17.37 2.02
N ALA A 291 4.27 -17.75 1.86
CA ALA A 291 4.79 -18.34 0.64
C ALA A 291 4.09 -19.67 0.31
N GLY A 292 3.85 -20.53 1.30
CA GLY A 292 3.14 -21.79 1.16
C GLY A 292 1.65 -21.64 0.83
N ARG A 293 1.06 -20.45 1.04
CA ARG A 293 -0.37 -20.17 0.81
C ARG A 293 -0.64 -19.25 -0.38
N LEU A 294 0.39 -18.73 -1.05
CA LEU A 294 0.25 -17.71 -2.10
C LEU A 294 -0.73 -18.13 -3.22
N GLN A 295 -0.66 -19.38 -3.69
CA GLN A 295 -1.58 -19.87 -4.73
C GLN A 295 -3.02 -19.95 -4.24
N SER A 296 -3.23 -20.34 -2.98
CA SER A 296 -4.56 -20.36 -2.35
C SER A 296 -5.11 -18.94 -2.21
N TYR A 297 -4.28 -17.96 -1.85
CA TYR A 297 -4.68 -16.56 -1.81
C TYR A 297 -5.10 -16.07 -3.20
N GLU A 298 -4.26 -16.27 -4.22
CA GLU A 298 -4.57 -15.85 -5.59
C GLU A 298 -5.84 -16.51 -6.16
N GLY A 299 -6.06 -17.80 -5.84
CA GLY A 299 -7.23 -18.55 -6.29
C GLY A 299 -8.57 -18.05 -5.75
N ARG A 300 -8.57 -17.24 -4.69
CA ARG A 300 -9.79 -16.64 -4.10
C ARG A 300 -10.16 -15.30 -4.72
N LYS A 301 -9.39 -14.80 -5.70
CA LYS A 301 -9.64 -13.49 -6.29
C LYS A 301 -10.92 -13.51 -7.11
N GLU A 302 -11.88 -12.70 -6.68
CA GLU A 302 -13.13 -12.47 -7.38
C GLU A 302 -13.41 -10.97 -7.47
N ARG A 303 -14.48 -10.59 -8.17
CA ARG A 303 -14.81 -9.17 -8.36
C ARG A 303 -15.01 -8.41 -7.03
N ASN A 304 -15.53 -9.09 -6.02
CA ASN A 304 -15.85 -8.55 -4.70
C ASN A 304 -15.04 -9.22 -3.57
N VAL A 305 -14.04 -10.03 -3.93
CA VAL A 305 -13.12 -10.67 -3.00
C VAL A 305 -11.70 -10.28 -3.39
N SER A 306 -11.04 -9.51 -2.54
CA SER A 306 -9.65 -9.10 -2.74
C SER A 306 -8.76 -9.85 -1.74
N PRO A 307 -8.05 -10.91 -2.18
CA PRO A 307 -6.99 -11.51 -1.39
C PRO A 307 -5.67 -10.73 -1.57
N GLY A 308 -4.95 -10.56 -0.47
CA GLY A 308 -3.60 -10.01 -0.44
C GLY A 308 -2.53 -11.12 -0.37
N PRO A 309 -1.37 -10.96 -1.02
CA PRO A 309 -0.24 -11.86 -0.85
C PRO A 309 0.36 -11.81 0.56
N ASP A 310 -0.05 -10.88 1.42
CA ASP A 310 0.28 -10.80 2.86
C ASP A 310 -0.65 -11.63 3.74
N GLY A 311 -1.59 -12.39 3.16
CA GLY A 311 -2.60 -13.13 3.90
C GLY A 311 -3.79 -12.27 4.36
N THR A 312 -3.88 -11.01 3.98
CA THR A 312 -5.11 -10.22 4.19
C THR A 312 -6.19 -10.63 3.18
N ILE A 313 -7.47 -10.46 3.55
CA ILE A 313 -8.58 -10.61 2.61
C ILE A 313 -9.66 -9.57 2.88
N LEU A 314 -10.24 -9.01 1.83
CA LEU A 314 -11.45 -8.20 1.90
C LEU A 314 -12.57 -8.87 1.11
N ILE A 315 -13.76 -8.93 1.70
CA ILE A 315 -14.98 -9.43 1.06
C ILE A 315 -16.04 -8.33 1.11
N ASP A 316 -16.51 -7.86 -0.05
CA ASP A 316 -17.60 -6.89 -0.16
C ASP A 316 -18.88 -7.60 -0.63
N ARG A 317 -19.79 -7.88 0.31
CA ARG A 317 -21.09 -8.53 0.06
C ARG A 317 -22.22 -7.54 -0.15
N ARG A 318 -21.96 -6.23 -0.10
CA ARG A 318 -23.02 -5.23 -0.23
C ARG A 318 -23.76 -5.41 -1.55
N SER A 319 -25.08 -5.53 -1.45
CA SER A 319 -25.97 -5.51 -2.60
C SER A 319 -25.71 -4.23 -3.37
N ARG A 320 -25.38 -4.35 -4.66
CA ARG A 320 -25.12 -3.19 -5.50
C ARG A 320 -26.34 -2.27 -5.45
N PRO A 321 -26.19 -0.97 -5.18
CA PRO A 321 -27.26 -0.03 -5.49
C PRO A 321 -27.55 -0.21 -6.97
N ARG A 322 -28.80 -0.59 -7.32
CA ARG A 322 -29.28 -0.46 -8.70
C ARG A 322 -28.92 0.96 -9.10
N SER A 323 -28.16 1.10 -10.19
CA SER A 323 -27.74 2.39 -10.74
C SER A 323 -28.92 3.35 -10.60
N ARG A 324 -28.81 4.36 -9.73
CA ARG A 324 -29.85 5.39 -9.62
C ARG A 324 -30.03 5.91 -11.03
N GLN A 325 -31.18 5.58 -11.63
CA GLN A 325 -31.58 6.13 -12.92
C GLN A 325 -31.31 7.62 -12.84
N ARG A 326 -30.67 8.15 -13.89
CA ARG A 326 -30.44 9.58 -14.07
C ARG A 326 -31.68 10.33 -13.60
N ILE A 327 -31.57 11.03 -12.48
CA ILE A 327 -32.51 12.10 -12.18
C ILE A 327 -32.20 13.14 -13.23
N ASN A 328 -32.95 13.12 -14.33
CA ASN A 328 -32.95 14.20 -15.30
C ASN A 328 -33.50 15.41 -14.55
N ALA A 329 -32.61 16.27 -14.08
CA ALA A 329 -32.98 17.62 -13.69
C ALA A 329 -33.48 18.33 -14.95
N LYS A 330 -34.73 18.77 -14.92
CA LYS A 330 -35.30 19.74 -15.86
C LYS A 330 -34.72 21.11 -15.57
#